data_AF-A0A8S9KQS9-F1
#
_entry.id   AF-A0A8S9KQS9-F1
#
_cell.length_a   1.000
_cell.length_b   1.000
_cell.length_c   1.000
_cell.angle_alpha   90.00
_cell.angle_beta   90.00
_cell.angle_gamma   90.00
#
_symmetry.space_group_name_H-M   'P 1'
#
loop_
_entity.id
_entity.type
_entity.pdbx_description
1 polymer ?
#
loop_
_entity_poly.entity_id
_entity_poly.type
_entity_poly.pdbx_seq_one_letter_code
_entity_poly.pdbx_strand_id
1 'polypeptide(L)'
;MEAFNEYVVVMEDRIEASRNDKEIESIGSKIKRLSEELEATKREGKRNAERIEALTDDWRIIQQENEALTTQIVAQRAKIAAFVVERNRDIRRASRIARRDIKKRYREFLESLKGKWTRKKKEVSAESQLQEVTANIYLLNELIDGGLTVDAELARLKEMEGDCEGLVASAAVSDWSISGLDLPQISEDSVDRVGESSVPDESASS
;
A
#
# COMPACT_ATOMS: atom_id res chain seq x y z
N MET A 1 78.56 -55.68 74.61
CA MET A 1 77.75 -54.60 74.00
C MET A 1 77.59 -54.78 72.49
N GLU A 2 78.52 -55.40 71.76
CA GLU A 2 78.42 -55.62 70.31
C GLU A 2 77.22 -56.44 69.83
N ALA A 3 76.93 -57.61 70.42
CA ALA A 3 75.87 -58.51 69.92
C ALA A 3 74.44 -57.91 69.99
N PHE A 4 74.19 -57.00 70.93
CA PHE A 4 72.90 -56.29 71.02
C PHE A 4 72.79 -55.21 69.93
N ASN A 5 73.90 -54.57 69.59
CA ASN A 5 73.95 -53.54 68.55
C ASN A 5 73.72 -54.15 67.16
N GLU A 6 74.33 -55.31 66.88
CA GLU A 6 74.10 -56.03 65.62
C GLU A 6 72.64 -56.48 65.46
N TYR A 7 71.98 -56.94 66.53
CA TYR A 7 70.57 -57.34 66.48
C TYR A 7 69.63 -56.15 66.25
N VAL A 8 69.91 -54.99 66.86
CA VAL A 8 69.12 -53.76 66.65
C VAL A 8 69.24 -53.29 65.20
N VAL A 9 70.45 -53.27 64.64
CA VAL A 9 70.68 -52.89 63.23
C VAL A 9 69.93 -53.81 62.28
N VAL A 10 70.00 -55.14 62.48
CA VAL A 10 69.29 -56.10 61.62
C VAL A 10 67.77 -55.99 61.73
N MET A 11 67.24 -55.68 62.92
CA MET A 11 65.80 -55.47 63.12
C MET A 11 65.32 -54.13 62.53
N GLU A 12 66.11 -53.08 62.62
CA GLU A 12 65.85 -51.77 61.98
C GLU A 12 65.85 -51.92 60.45
N ASP A 13 66.85 -52.58 59.87
CA ASP A 13 66.92 -52.87 58.43
C ASP A 13 65.70 -53.68 57.96
N ARG A 14 65.23 -54.66 58.74
CA ARG A 14 64.01 -55.44 58.41
C ARG A 14 62.73 -54.62 58.51
N ILE A 15 62.63 -53.74 59.50
CA ILE A 15 61.47 -52.84 59.66
C ILE A 15 61.45 -51.83 58.51
N GLU A 16 62.60 -51.28 58.14
CA GLU A 16 62.75 -50.35 57.02
C GLU A 16 62.44 -51.05 55.68
N ALA A 17 62.96 -52.25 55.45
CA ALA A 17 62.62 -53.05 54.27
C ALA A 17 61.11 -53.34 54.19
N SER A 18 60.47 -53.75 55.29
CA SER A 18 59.02 -54.02 55.31
C SER A 18 58.19 -52.76 55.08
N ARG A 19 58.65 -51.59 55.54
CA ARG A 19 58.02 -50.31 55.26
C ARG A 19 58.14 -49.94 53.79
N ASN A 20 59.34 -50.10 53.22
CA ASN A 20 59.62 -49.85 51.81
C ASN A 20 58.79 -50.76 50.90
N ASP A 21 58.60 -52.03 51.25
CA ASP A 21 57.76 -52.97 50.49
C ASP A 21 56.28 -52.52 50.41
N LYS A 22 55.72 -52.05 51.53
CA LYS A 22 54.33 -51.52 51.57
C LYS A 22 54.18 -50.22 50.77
N GLU A 23 55.19 -49.37 50.81
CA GLU A 23 55.22 -48.13 50.01
C GLU A 23 55.31 -48.46 48.51
N ILE A 24 56.13 -49.45 48.12
CA ILE A 24 56.23 -49.95 46.75
C ILE A 24 54.89 -50.54 46.26
N GLU A 25 54.21 -51.35 47.08
CA GLU A 25 52.90 -51.93 46.74
C GLU A 25 51.81 -50.85 46.56
N SER A 26 51.80 -49.83 47.43
CA SER A 26 50.89 -48.68 47.35
C SER A 26 51.14 -47.84 46.10
N ILE A 27 52.41 -47.57 45.78
CA ILE A 27 52.82 -46.86 44.57
C ILE A 27 52.41 -47.66 43.33
N GLY A 28 52.66 -48.98 43.31
CA GLY A 28 52.26 -49.86 42.21
C GLY A 28 50.75 -49.85 41.97
N SER A 29 49.95 -49.90 43.04
CA SER A 29 48.49 -49.80 42.97
C SER A 29 48.01 -48.45 42.43
N LYS A 30 48.69 -47.36 42.78
CA LYS A 30 48.38 -46.01 42.27
C LYS A 30 48.78 -45.85 40.80
N ILE A 31 49.93 -46.39 40.39
CA ILE A 31 50.37 -46.42 38.98
C ILE A 31 49.37 -47.17 38.11
N LYS A 32 48.89 -48.33 38.58
CA LYS A 32 47.89 -49.12 37.86
C LYS A 32 46.59 -48.34 37.64
N ARG A 33 46.07 -47.71 38.70
CA ARG A 33 44.85 -46.88 38.63
C ARG A 33 45.02 -45.70 37.67
N LEU A 34 46.12 -44.96 37.79
CA LEU A 34 46.41 -43.83 36.91
C LEU A 34 46.56 -44.26 35.45
N SER A 35 47.09 -45.46 35.20
CA SER A 35 47.19 -46.03 33.85
C SER A 35 45.80 -46.37 33.28
N GLU A 36 44.89 -46.91 34.08
CA GLU A 36 43.51 -47.17 33.68
C GLU A 36 42.73 -45.87 33.40
N GLU A 37 42.89 -44.85 34.24
CA GLU A 37 42.31 -43.51 34.03
C GLU A 37 42.86 -42.82 32.76
N LEU A 38 44.17 -42.95 32.49
CA LEU A 38 44.78 -42.43 31.27
C LEU A 38 44.21 -43.11 30.02
N GLU A 39 44.02 -44.43 30.05
CA GLU A 39 43.42 -45.14 28.93
C GLU A 39 41.92 -44.84 28.76
N ALA A 40 41.19 -44.54 29.84
CA ALA A 40 39.80 -44.08 29.75
C ALA A 40 39.69 -42.68 29.12
N THR A 41 40.51 -41.73 29.59
CA THR A 41 40.54 -40.36 29.07
C THR A 41 41.01 -40.32 27.62
N LYS A 42 41.95 -41.17 27.22
CA LYS A 42 42.38 -41.33 25.82
C LYS A 42 41.24 -41.81 24.91
N ARG A 43 40.45 -42.80 25.36
CA ARG A 43 39.27 -43.27 24.59
C ARG A 43 38.20 -42.19 24.50
N GLU A 44 37.98 -41.43 25.56
CA GLU A 44 37.03 -40.31 25.55
C GLU A 44 37.49 -39.18 24.64
N GLY A 45 38.77 -38.81 24.67
CA GLY A 45 39.37 -37.84 23.76
C GLY A 45 39.17 -38.23 22.30
N LYS A 46 39.29 -39.52 21.96
CA LYS A 46 39.00 -40.03 20.61
C LYS A 46 37.53 -39.83 20.23
N ARG A 47 36.58 -40.18 21.10
CA ARG A 47 35.14 -39.97 20.83
C ARG A 47 34.79 -38.49 20.69
N ASN A 48 35.43 -37.63 21.47
CA ASN A 48 35.21 -36.19 21.39
C ASN A 48 35.77 -35.62 20.08
N ALA A 49 36.91 -36.10 19.60
CA ALA A 49 37.44 -35.72 18.29
C ALA A 49 36.48 -36.12 17.15
N GLU A 50 35.98 -37.35 17.16
CA GLU A 50 34.99 -37.83 16.17
C GLU A 50 33.70 -36.98 16.18
N ARG A 51 33.24 -36.58 17.37
CA ARG A 51 32.07 -35.69 17.52
C ARG A 51 32.31 -34.28 16.96
N ILE A 52 33.50 -33.72 17.19
CA ILE A 52 33.86 -32.40 16.68
C ILE A 52 33.94 -32.41 15.15
N GLU A 53 34.49 -33.48 14.57
CA GLU A 53 34.55 -33.66 13.12
C GLU A 53 33.14 -33.71 12.50
N ALA A 54 32.24 -34.55 13.05
CA ALA A 54 30.86 -34.63 12.59
C ALA A 54 30.13 -33.27 12.66
N LEU A 55 30.26 -32.54 13.77
CA LEU A 55 29.66 -31.21 13.92
C LEU A 55 30.25 -30.18 12.93
N THR A 56 31.53 -30.33 12.58
CA THR A 56 32.19 -29.44 11.61
C THR A 56 31.64 -29.66 10.21
N ASP A 57 31.37 -30.92 9.84
CA ASP A 57 30.78 -31.26 8.55
C ASP A 57 29.31 -30.80 8.48
N ASP A 58 28.52 -31.01 9.53
CA ASP A 58 27.14 -30.51 9.63
C ASP A 58 27.09 -28.98 9.51
N TRP A 59 28.00 -28.28 10.18
CA TRP A 59 28.12 -26.82 10.05
C TRP A 59 28.40 -26.40 8.62
N ARG A 60 29.27 -27.10 7.90
CA ARG A 60 29.59 -26.79 6.49
C ARG A 60 28.37 -26.95 5.59
N ILE A 61 27.57 -27.99 5.79
CA ILE A 61 26.32 -28.21 5.04
C ILE A 61 25.33 -27.07 5.29
N ILE A 62 25.09 -26.73 6.56
CA ILE A 62 24.17 -25.66 6.95
C ILE A 62 24.61 -24.30 6.36
N GLN A 63 25.92 -24.03 6.33
CA GLN A 63 26.44 -22.81 5.71
C GLN A 63 26.13 -22.75 4.21
N GLN A 64 26.34 -23.84 3.47
CA GLN A 64 26.02 -23.90 2.04
C GLN A 64 24.51 -23.75 1.78
N GLU A 65 23.67 -24.36 2.59
CA GLU A 65 22.21 -24.21 2.50
C GLU A 65 21.78 -22.76 2.77
N ASN A 66 22.36 -22.10 3.77
CA ASN A 66 22.10 -20.69 4.07
C ASN A 66 22.51 -19.76 2.92
N GLU A 67 23.66 -20.01 2.28
CA GLU A 67 24.10 -19.27 1.09
C GLU A 67 23.13 -19.46 -0.08
N ALA A 68 22.68 -20.70 -0.32
CA ALA A 68 21.71 -21.03 -1.36
C ALA A 68 20.35 -20.34 -1.12
N LEU A 69 19.84 -20.39 0.12
CA LEU A 69 18.60 -19.73 0.51
C LEU A 69 18.71 -18.21 0.38
N THR A 70 19.84 -17.63 0.77
CA THR A 70 20.09 -16.19 0.62
C THR A 70 20.01 -15.78 -0.86
N THR A 71 20.65 -16.55 -1.73
CA THR A 71 20.59 -16.34 -3.18
C THR A 71 19.16 -16.45 -3.71
N GLN A 72 18.40 -17.44 -3.26
CA GLN A 72 16.99 -17.63 -3.65
C GLN A 72 16.12 -16.45 -3.20
N ILE A 73 16.30 -15.97 -1.96
CA ILE A 73 15.57 -14.82 -1.43
C ILE A 73 15.87 -13.56 -2.25
N VAL A 74 17.13 -13.31 -2.60
CA VAL A 74 17.51 -12.17 -3.45
C VAL A 74 16.83 -12.28 -4.83
N ALA A 75 16.85 -13.46 -5.44
CA ALA A 75 16.19 -13.69 -6.74
C ALA A 75 14.66 -13.50 -6.65
N GLN A 76 14.02 -13.98 -5.59
CA GLN A 76 12.58 -13.78 -5.37
C GLN A 76 12.23 -12.31 -5.12
N ARG A 77 13.03 -11.59 -4.32
CA ARG A 77 12.86 -10.15 -4.10
C ARG A 77 12.97 -9.37 -5.41
N ALA A 78 13.91 -9.72 -6.29
CA ALA A 78 14.03 -9.11 -7.61
C ALA A 78 12.80 -9.36 -8.49
N LYS A 79 12.24 -10.58 -8.47
CA LYS A 79 10.99 -10.91 -9.17
C LYS A 79 9.81 -10.09 -8.64
N ILE A 80 9.65 -10.01 -7.32
CA ILE A 80 8.59 -9.22 -6.69
C ILE A 80 8.71 -7.74 -7.08
N ALA A 81 9.93 -7.19 -7.03
CA ALA A 81 10.17 -5.79 -7.43
C ALA A 81 9.78 -5.54 -8.90
N ALA A 82 10.13 -6.45 -9.81
CA ALA A 82 9.74 -6.35 -11.22
C ALA A 82 8.20 -6.38 -11.41
N PHE A 83 7.51 -7.30 -10.74
CA PHE A 83 6.04 -7.37 -10.79
C PHE A 83 5.36 -6.11 -10.25
N VAL A 84 5.88 -5.53 -9.16
CA VAL A 84 5.35 -4.28 -8.61
C VAL A 84 5.50 -3.13 -9.60
N VAL A 85 6.63 -3.02 -10.29
CA VAL A 85 6.86 -2.00 -11.33
C VAL A 85 5.88 -2.15 -12.49
N GLU A 86 5.65 -3.37 -12.97
CA GLU A 86 4.70 -3.66 -14.05
C GLU A 86 3.26 -3.32 -13.65
N ARG A 87 2.80 -3.80 -12.49
CA ARG A 87 1.47 -3.46 -11.95
C ARG A 87 1.28 -1.95 -11.84
N ASN A 88 2.27 -1.23 -11.31
CA ASN A 88 2.21 0.23 -11.19
C ASN A 88 2.20 0.95 -12.55
N ARG A 89 2.80 0.34 -13.58
CA ARG A 89 2.72 0.85 -14.95
C ARG A 89 1.31 0.68 -15.50
N ASP A 90 0.69 -0.46 -15.27
CA ASP A 90 -0.65 -0.76 -15.77
C ASP A 90 -1.74 0.07 -15.08
N ILE A 91 -1.67 0.24 -13.76
CA ILE A 91 -2.53 1.16 -13.01
C ILE A 91 -2.45 2.58 -13.60
N ARG A 92 -1.23 3.07 -13.88
CA ARG A 92 -1.04 4.39 -14.51
C ARG A 92 -1.61 4.46 -15.93
N ARG A 93 -1.50 3.39 -16.73
CA ARG A 93 -2.11 3.33 -18.07
C ARG A 93 -3.63 3.37 -17.97
N ALA A 94 -4.23 2.51 -17.14
CA ALA A 94 -5.67 2.42 -16.94
C ALA A 94 -6.26 3.75 -16.45
N SER A 95 -5.63 4.39 -15.46
CA SER A 95 -6.05 5.70 -14.96
C SER A 95 -6.03 6.78 -16.06
N ARG A 96 -5.01 6.79 -16.94
CA ARG A 96 -4.96 7.73 -18.07
C ARG A 96 -6.05 7.47 -19.11
N ILE A 97 -6.46 6.21 -19.30
CA ILE A 97 -7.55 5.84 -20.21
C ILE A 97 -8.87 6.31 -19.64
N ALA A 98 -9.16 6.01 -18.37
CA ALA A 98 -10.38 6.43 -17.68
C ALA A 98 -10.57 7.96 -17.71
N ARG A 99 -9.51 8.72 -17.40
CA ARG A 99 -9.56 10.19 -17.47
C ARG A 99 -9.85 10.71 -18.88
N ARG A 100 -9.30 10.06 -19.92
CA ARG A 100 -9.59 10.41 -21.31
C ARG A 100 -11.04 10.11 -21.70
N ASP A 101 -11.58 8.99 -21.23
CA ASP A 101 -12.99 8.61 -21.46
C ASP A 101 -13.94 9.63 -20.83
N ILE A 102 -13.72 9.98 -19.56
CA ILE A 102 -14.51 11.00 -18.85
C ILE A 102 -14.48 12.34 -19.60
N LYS A 103 -13.28 12.81 -19.98
CA LYS A 103 -13.13 14.06 -20.75
C LYS A 103 -13.87 14.00 -22.10
N LYS A 104 -13.86 12.84 -22.75
CA LYS A 104 -14.58 12.63 -24.02
C LYS A 104 -16.08 12.73 -23.81
N ARG A 105 -16.65 12.04 -22.81
CA ARG A 105 -18.09 12.09 -22.49
C ARG A 105 -18.56 13.51 -22.17
N TYR A 106 -17.82 14.25 -21.35
CA TYR A 106 -18.17 15.66 -21.06
C TYR A 106 -18.13 16.53 -22.31
N ARG A 107 -17.17 16.34 -23.21
CA ARG A 107 -17.11 17.08 -24.48
C ARG A 107 -18.33 16.78 -25.35
N GLU A 108 -18.68 15.51 -25.50
CA GLU A 108 -19.85 15.08 -26.28
C GLU A 108 -21.16 15.63 -25.70
N PHE A 109 -21.29 15.62 -24.37
CA PHE A 109 -22.43 16.21 -23.67
C PHE A 109 -22.54 17.72 -23.94
N LEU A 110 -21.44 18.47 -23.81
CA LEU A 110 -21.42 19.91 -24.05
C LEU A 110 -21.74 20.26 -25.51
N GLU A 111 -21.22 19.48 -26.47
CA GLU A 111 -21.53 19.70 -27.88
C GLU A 111 -23.01 19.41 -28.20
N SER A 112 -23.57 18.35 -27.61
CA SER A 112 -25.00 18.05 -27.71
C SER A 112 -25.87 19.16 -27.11
N LEU A 113 -25.48 19.68 -25.93
CA LEU A 113 -26.19 20.77 -25.27
C LEU A 113 -26.16 22.05 -26.11
N LYS A 114 -25.00 22.39 -26.67
CA LYS A 114 -24.86 23.52 -27.61
C LYS A 114 -25.77 23.35 -28.83
N GLY A 115 -25.80 22.15 -29.41
CA GLY A 115 -26.71 21.80 -30.51
C GLY A 115 -28.18 22.00 -30.14
N LYS A 116 -28.62 21.48 -28.99
CA LYS A 116 -30.00 21.66 -28.48
C LYS A 116 -30.33 23.13 -28.24
N TRP A 117 -29.43 23.89 -27.63
CA TRP A 117 -29.61 25.32 -27.38
C TRP A 117 -29.82 26.12 -28.67
N THR A 118 -28.98 25.89 -29.67
CA THR A 118 -29.12 26.56 -30.98
C THR A 118 -30.44 26.22 -31.67
N ARG A 119 -30.93 24.98 -31.52
CA ARG A 119 -32.23 24.56 -32.04
C ARG A 119 -33.38 25.26 -31.29
N LYS A 120 -33.34 25.26 -29.96
CA LYS A 120 -34.38 25.92 -29.15
C LYS A 120 -34.45 27.41 -29.40
N LYS A 121 -33.31 28.08 -29.60
CA LYS A 121 -33.28 29.50 -30.00
C LYS A 121 -34.02 29.76 -31.30
N LYS A 122 -33.83 28.90 -32.32
CA LYS A 122 -34.55 29.00 -33.60
C LYS A 122 -36.04 28.72 -33.45
N GLU A 123 -36.39 27.70 -32.66
CA GLU A 123 -37.77 27.34 -32.36
C GLU A 123 -38.52 28.49 -31.69
N VAL A 124 -37.97 29.07 -30.62
CA VAL A 124 -38.58 30.21 -29.90
C VAL A 124 -38.71 31.44 -30.82
N SER A 125 -37.71 31.69 -31.67
CA SER A 125 -37.81 32.77 -32.66
C SER A 125 -38.94 32.53 -33.67
N ALA A 126 -39.10 31.31 -34.17
CA ALA A 126 -40.17 30.96 -35.11
C ALA A 126 -41.56 30.97 -34.44
N GLU A 127 -41.64 30.50 -33.19
CA GLU A 127 -42.87 30.51 -32.39
C GLU A 127 -43.34 31.94 -32.12
N SER A 128 -42.43 32.85 -31.74
CA SER A 128 -42.73 34.27 -31.56
C SER A 128 -43.24 34.92 -32.85
N GLN A 129 -42.59 34.65 -33.99
CA GLN A 129 -43.03 35.15 -35.30
C GLN A 129 -44.41 34.60 -35.68
N LEU A 130 -44.70 33.32 -35.39
CA LEU A 130 -46.01 32.72 -35.64
C LEU A 130 -47.10 33.34 -34.76
N GLN A 131 -46.81 33.58 -33.49
CA GLN A 131 -47.74 34.23 -32.56
C GLN A 131 -48.07 35.67 -33.01
N GLU A 132 -47.08 36.43 -33.46
CA GLU A 132 -47.26 37.78 -34.02
C GLU A 132 -48.17 37.74 -35.27
N VAL A 133 -47.88 36.87 -36.23
CA VAL A 133 -48.71 36.72 -37.45
C VAL A 133 -50.14 36.32 -37.09
N THR A 134 -50.29 35.39 -36.14
CA THR A 134 -51.61 34.93 -35.70
C THR A 134 -52.41 36.07 -35.05
N ALA A 135 -51.79 36.85 -34.16
CA ALA A 135 -52.41 38.00 -33.52
C ALA A 135 -52.81 39.07 -34.55
N ASN A 136 -51.94 39.35 -35.53
CA ASN A 136 -52.22 40.29 -36.61
C ASN A 136 -53.41 39.85 -37.47
N ILE A 137 -53.54 38.55 -37.78
CA ILE A 137 -54.70 38.02 -38.51
C ILE A 137 -55.99 38.24 -37.70
N TYR A 138 -55.99 37.92 -36.40
CA TYR A 138 -57.16 38.17 -35.55
C TYR A 138 -57.53 39.66 -35.48
N LEU A 139 -56.54 40.54 -35.32
CA LEU A 139 -56.75 41.99 -35.29
C LEU A 139 -57.38 42.49 -36.60
N LEU A 140 -56.86 42.05 -37.75
CA LEU A 140 -57.40 42.42 -39.06
C LEU A 140 -58.85 41.95 -39.22
N ASN A 141 -59.19 40.75 -38.75
CA ASN A 141 -60.57 40.26 -38.79
C ASN A 141 -61.50 41.12 -37.93
N GLU A 142 -61.12 41.45 -36.69
CA GLU A 142 -61.94 42.32 -35.81
C GLU A 142 -62.14 43.74 -36.37
N LEU A 143 -61.11 44.29 -37.01
CA LEU A 143 -61.21 45.58 -37.72
C LEU A 143 -62.16 45.50 -38.92
N ILE A 144 -62.12 44.39 -39.67
CA ILE A 144 -63.01 44.14 -40.82
C ILE A 144 -64.46 44.01 -40.36
N ASP A 145 -64.70 43.32 -39.25
CA ASP A 145 -66.05 43.08 -38.68
C ASP A 145 -66.60 44.31 -37.93
N GLY A 146 -65.79 45.37 -37.75
CA GLY A 146 -66.17 46.60 -37.06
C GLY A 146 -66.22 46.48 -35.54
N GLY A 147 -65.73 45.37 -34.97
CA GLY A 147 -65.68 45.12 -33.53
C GLY A 147 -64.63 45.95 -32.79
N LEU A 148 -63.67 46.52 -33.51
CA LEU A 148 -62.55 47.30 -32.96
C LEU A 148 -62.24 48.53 -33.82
N THR A 149 -61.82 49.64 -33.18
CA THR A 149 -61.35 50.83 -33.89
C THR A 149 -59.83 50.99 -33.77
N VAL A 150 -59.21 51.61 -34.78
CA VAL A 150 -57.75 51.78 -34.85
C VAL A 150 -57.20 52.57 -33.65
N ASP A 151 -57.88 53.64 -33.23
CA ASP A 151 -57.43 54.48 -32.11
C ASP A 151 -57.49 53.74 -30.76
N ALA A 152 -58.51 52.90 -30.57
CA ALA A 152 -58.64 52.09 -29.36
C ALA A 152 -57.53 51.04 -29.26
N GLU A 153 -57.20 50.37 -30.37
CA GLU A 153 -56.13 49.39 -30.40
C GLU A 153 -54.75 50.03 -30.21
N LEU A 154 -54.52 51.21 -30.80
CA LEU A 154 -53.25 51.94 -30.63
C LEU A 154 -52.98 52.29 -29.16
N ALA A 155 -54.01 52.71 -28.42
CA ALA A 155 -53.90 52.99 -26.99
C ALA A 155 -53.52 51.73 -26.20
N ARG A 156 -54.16 50.59 -26.51
CA ARG A 156 -53.91 49.29 -25.87
C ARG A 156 -52.49 48.77 -26.15
N LEU A 157 -52.01 48.87 -27.39
CA LEU A 157 -50.67 48.41 -27.77
C LEU A 157 -49.56 49.22 -27.09
N LYS A 158 -49.73 50.53 -26.92
CA LYS A 158 -48.76 51.38 -26.20
C LYS A 158 -48.63 51.04 -24.73
N GLU A 159 -49.74 50.66 -24.08
CA GLU A 159 -49.71 50.18 -22.70
C GLU A 159 -48.92 48.86 -22.61
N MET A 160 -49.25 47.90 -23.48
CA MET A 160 -48.60 46.59 -23.51
C MET A 160 -47.11 46.64 -23.91
N GLU A 161 -46.71 47.60 -24.75
CA GLU A 161 -45.30 47.84 -25.11
C GLU A 161 -44.46 48.10 -23.85
N GLY A 162 -44.94 48.97 -22.94
CA GLY A 162 -44.26 49.25 -21.68
C GLY A 162 -44.12 48.03 -20.77
N ASP A 163 -45.15 47.18 -20.71
CA ASP A 163 -45.11 45.92 -19.95
C ASP A 163 -44.08 44.94 -20.54
N CYS A 164 -44.03 44.82 -21.87
CA CYS A 164 -43.05 43.99 -22.56
C CYS A 164 -41.61 44.45 -22.32
N GLU A 165 -41.34 45.76 -22.33
CA GLU A 165 -40.03 46.31 -22.02
C GLU A 165 -39.56 45.93 -20.61
N GLY A 166 -40.46 46.00 -19.61
CA GLY A 166 -40.17 45.57 -18.24
C GLY A 166 -39.83 44.09 -18.11
N LEU A 167 -40.55 43.22 -18.84
CA LEU A 167 -40.28 41.78 -18.88
C LEU A 167 -38.93 41.46 -19.52
N VAL A 168 -38.57 42.14 -20.62
CA VAL A 168 -37.27 41.98 -21.29
C VAL A 168 -36.13 42.36 -20.35
N ALA A 169 -36.25 43.47 -19.62
CA ALA A 169 -35.25 43.90 -18.64
C ALA A 169 -35.06 42.86 -17.51
N SER A 170 -36.14 42.23 -17.06
CA SER A 170 -36.11 41.21 -15.99
C SER A 170 -35.47 39.90 -16.45
N ALA A 171 -35.74 39.47 -17.69
CA ALA A 171 -35.19 38.25 -18.25
C ALA A 171 -33.67 38.32 -18.49
N ALA A 172 -33.14 39.52 -18.79
CA ALA A 172 -31.70 39.74 -18.98
C ALA A 172 -30.87 39.53 -17.70
N VAL A 173 -31.48 39.59 -16.52
CA VAL A 173 -30.83 39.50 -15.20
C VAL A 173 -30.84 38.05 -14.64
N SER A 174 -31.53 37.12 -15.30
CA SER A 174 -31.65 35.75 -14.77
C SER A 174 -30.37 34.94 -14.97
N ASP A 175 -29.67 34.65 -13.87
CA ASP A 175 -28.53 33.75 -13.83
C ASP A 175 -28.95 32.30 -14.11
N TRP A 176 -28.51 31.78 -15.27
CA TRP A 176 -28.71 30.38 -15.62
C TRP A 176 -27.82 29.49 -14.75
N SER A 177 -28.36 29.06 -13.60
CA SER A 177 -27.69 28.07 -12.76
C SER A 177 -27.63 26.70 -13.45
N ILE A 178 -26.43 26.14 -13.50
CA ILE A 178 -26.10 24.83 -14.10
C ILE A 178 -26.55 23.65 -13.22
N SER A 179 -27.05 23.91 -12.01
CA SER A 179 -27.41 22.91 -11.00
C SER A 179 -28.55 21.95 -11.40
N GLY A 180 -29.29 22.24 -12.47
CA GLY A 180 -30.37 21.37 -12.99
C GLY A 180 -29.97 20.49 -14.18
N LEU A 181 -28.71 20.50 -14.62
CA LEU A 181 -28.26 19.65 -15.73
C LEU A 181 -27.85 18.26 -15.24
N ASP A 182 -28.41 17.22 -15.86
CA ASP A 182 -27.99 15.82 -15.68
C ASP A 182 -26.56 15.63 -16.21
N LEU A 183 -25.60 15.99 -15.36
CA LEU A 183 -24.19 15.78 -15.61
C LEU A 183 -23.90 14.26 -15.55
N PRO A 184 -22.96 13.75 -16.36
CA PRO A 184 -22.50 12.38 -16.24
C PRO A 184 -22.14 12.07 -14.78
N GLN A 185 -22.82 11.10 -14.16
CA GLN A 185 -22.47 10.64 -12.82
C GLN A 185 -21.07 10.02 -12.87
N ILE A 186 -20.14 10.62 -12.14
CA ILE A 186 -18.82 10.06 -11.85
C ILE A 186 -18.90 9.53 -10.43
N SER A 187 -18.83 8.20 -10.26
CA SER A 187 -18.63 7.61 -8.94
C SER A 187 -17.24 8.02 -8.44
N GLU A 188 -17.18 8.77 -7.35
CA GLU A 188 -15.94 9.26 -6.70
C GLU A 188 -15.18 8.15 -5.95
N ASP A 189 -15.58 6.88 -6.11
CA ASP A 189 -15.07 5.76 -5.33
C ASP A 189 -13.73 5.26 -5.90
N SER A 190 -12.68 6.06 -5.73
CA SER A 190 -11.29 5.64 -6.03
C SER A 190 -10.21 6.49 -5.34
N VAL A 191 -10.56 7.41 -4.43
CA VAL A 191 -9.53 8.07 -3.61
C VAL A 191 -9.13 7.09 -2.49
N ASP A 192 -8.17 6.21 -2.78
CA ASP A 192 -7.41 5.56 -1.73
C ASP A 192 -6.75 6.66 -0.87
N ARG A 193 -7.30 6.90 0.32
CA ARG A 193 -6.59 7.61 1.38
C ARG A 193 -5.49 6.68 1.88
N VAL A 194 -4.39 6.60 1.12
CA VAL A 194 -3.15 6.01 1.61
C VAL A 194 -2.72 6.85 2.81
N GLY A 195 -2.77 6.20 3.97
CA GLY A 195 -2.63 6.81 5.28
C GLY A 195 -1.34 7.61 5.43
N GLU A 196 -1.51 8.85 5.86
CA GLU A 196 -0.58 9.52 6.75
C GLU A 196 -0.45 8.67 8.01
N SER A 197 0.55 7.79 8.03
CA SER A 197 1.03 7.16 9.25
C SER A 197 1.84 8.21 10.01
N SER A 198 1.17 8.99 10.85
CA SER A 198 1.81 9.82 11.87
C SER A 198 2.69 8.96 12.77
N VAL A 199 4.00 9.21 12.71
CA VAL A 199 4.92 8.80 13.77
C VAL A 199 4.70 9.76 14.94
N PRO A 200 4.40 9.31 16.17
CA PRO A 200 4.43 10.19 17.33
C PRO A 200 5.87 10.39 17.78
N ASP A 201 6.25 11.65 17.86
CA ASP A 201 7.52 12.16 18.37
C ASP A 201 7.49 12.03 19.91
N GLU A 202 8.15 11.02 20.47
CA GLU A 202 8.36 10.91 21.91
C GLU A 202 9.61 11.70 22.30
N SER A 203 9.40 13.00 22.51
CA SER A 203 10.25 13.79 23.40
C SER A 203 9.87 13.47 24.85
N ALA A 204 10.70 12.67 25.53
CA ALA A 204 10.67 12.58 26.98
C ALA A 204 12.05 12.95 27.52
N SER A 205 12.11 14.16 28.10
CA SER A 205 13.19 14.62 28.95
C SER A 205 13.34 13.74 30.20
N SER A 206 14.55 13.24 30.46
CA SER A 206 15.24 13.24 31.77
C SER A 206 16.70 12.80 31.57
#